data_AF-A0A1F2PA89-F1
#
_entry.id   AF-A0A1F2PA89-F1
#
_cell.length_a   1.000
_cell.length_b   1.000
_cell.length_c   1.000
_cell.angle_alpha   90.00
_cell.angle_beta   90.00
_cell.angle_gamma   90.00
#
_symmetry.space_group_name_H-M   'P 1'
#
loop_
_entity.id
_entity.type
_entity.pdbx_description
1 polymer ?
#
loop_
_entity_poly.entity_id
_entity_poly.type
_entity_poly.pdbx_seq_one_letter_code
_entity_poly.pdbx_strand_id
1 'polypeptide(L)'
;MRIENLNISNTAVGVQLGFSSHNIIKNNTANSNNGDGIELGYSSNNKIYNNTANSNNHNGICLWDSSDNNTIYNNNASNNGCGIRLGYSSNNNIIANNIVSSNNWNGIYLYSSSNNTLINNTANSNNHNGICLWDSSSNNTIYNNNASNNGDGIELWYSSSNKIYNNTANSNNGWGIKLKGSSNNTIYNNNVSNNGDGIELWYSSSNNTIYNNNASNNDDGIYLEYSSNNNIYLNNFINNTDNVYSLSSTNIWNSTEKITYTYNGDTYTNYLGNYWSDYKGSDADGDGIGDTAYSIDGDKDYYPLVERFESYIGSEDGDLDGDGTVDIDDVILLLEYVGDLSDEPLDGGDVNCDGSVDMGDVILLLNHVNNPATYEIGCCG
;
A
#
# COMPACT_ATOMS: atom_id res chain seq x y z
N MET A 1 -16.01 -21.31 -19.46
CA MET A 1 -17.47 -21.09 -19.34
C MET A 1 -17.75 -19.61 -19.11
N ARG A 2 -18.96 -19.12 -19.43
CA ARG A 2 -19.42 -17.77 -19.04
C ARG A 2 -20.63 -17.90 -18.12
N ILE A 3 -20.58 -17.26 -16.95
CA ILE A 3 -21.67 -17.17 -15.97
C ILE A 3 -21.98 -15.67 -15.80
N GLU A 4 -23.12 -15.23 -16.29
CA GLU A 4 -23.42 -13.80 -16.36
C GLU A 4 -24.90 -13.44 -16.18
N ASN A 5 -25.14 -12.25 -15.61
CA ASN A 5 -26.47 -11.66 -15.44
C ASN A 5 -27.46 -12.51 -14.62
N LEU A 6 -26.94 -13.28 -13.65
CA LEU A 6 -27.76 -14.08 -12.74
C LEU A 6 -28.07 -13.31 -11.45
N ASN A 7 -29.22 -13.62 -10.83
CA ASN A 7 -29.55 -13.20 -9.48
C ASN A 7 -29.77 -14.46 -8.62
N ILE A 8 -28.88 -14.68 -7.66
CA ILE A 8 -28.76 -15.90 -6.86
C ILE A 8 -28.76 -15.49 -5.39
N SER A 9 -29.71 -16.03 -4.63
CA SER A 9 -29.86 -15.76 -3.21
C SER A 9 -30.45 -16.95 -2.48
N ASN A 10 -30.27 -16.99 -1.15
CA ASN A 10 -30.79 -18.03 -0.27
C ASN A 10 -30.30 -19.45 -0.63
N THR A 11 -29.13 -19.58 -1.25
CA THR A 11 -28.50 -20.88 -1.55
C THR A 11 -27.38 -21.19 -0.56
N ALA A 12 -26.82 -22.41 -0.64
CA ALA A 12 -25.62 -22.76 0.13
C ALA A 12 -24.38 -21.98 -0.37
N VAL A 13 -24.21 -21.91 -1.70
CA VAL A 13 -23.19 -21.11 -2.38
C VAL A 13 -23.86 -20.46 -3.58
N GLY A 14 -23.56 -19.21 -3.90
CA GLY A 14 -24.16 -18.50 -5.03
C GLY A 14 -23.67 -19.06 -6.38
N VAL A 15 -22.42 -18.82 -6.71
CA VAL A 15 -21.73 -19.38 -7.88
C VAL A 15 -20.56 -20.22 -7.42
N GLN A 16 -20.46 -21.47 -7.88
CA GLN A 16 -19.33 -22.34 -7.55
C GLN A 16 -18.63 -22.85 -8.80
N LEU A 17 -17.30 -22.73 -8.84
CA LEU A 17 -16.43 -23.40 -9.80
C LEU A 17 -15.47 -24.34 -9.07
N GLY A 18 -15.45 -25.60 -9.50
CA GLY A 18 -14.50 -26.61 -9.02
C GLY A 18 -13.73 -27.20 -10.20
N PHE A 19 -12.41 -27.32 -10.08
CA PHE A 19 -11.54 -27.97 -11.08
C PHE A 19 -11.72 -27.39 -12.49
N SER A 20 -11.84 -26.06 -12.60
CA SER A 20 -12.18 -25.40 -13.86
C SER A 20 -11.34 -24.16 -14.11
N SER A 21 -10.94 -23.97 -15.38
CA SER A 21 -10.08 -22.86 -15.78
C SER A 21 -10.62 -22.10 -16.98
N HIS A 22 -10.15 -20.86 -17.17
CA HIS A 22 -10.53 -20.00 -18.29
C HIS A 22 -12.04 -19.69 -18.32
N ASN A 23 -12.62 -19.52 -17.14
CA ASN A 23 -14.01 -19.11 -16.97
C ASN A 23 -14.13 -17.60 -16.76
N ILE A 24 -15.32 -17.09 -17.07
CA ILE A 24 -15.70 -15.70 -16.83
C ILE A 24 -16.96 -15.70 -15.98
N ILE A 25 -16.90 -15.05 -14.81
CA ILE A 25 -18.05 -14.79 -13.93
C ILE A 25 -18.23 -13.27 -13.90
N LYS A 26 -19.33 -12.76 -14.47
CA LYS A 26 -19.53 -11.30 -14.53
C LYS A 26 -20.97 -10.83 -14.41
N ASN A 27 -21.16 -9.61 -13.90
CA ASN A 27 -22.49 -8.98 -13.82
C ASN A 27 -23.52 -9.84 -13.07
N ASN A 28 -23.09 -10.70 -12.13
CA ASN A 28 -24.01 -11.50 -11.32
C ASN A 28 -24.28 -10.80 -9.99
N THR A 29 -25.46 -11.05 -9.42
CA THR A 29 -25.81 -10.75 -8.04
C THR A 29 -25.89 -12.06 -7.27
N ALA A 30 -24.95 -12.33 -6.38
CA ALA A 30 -24.86 -13.53 -5.54
C ALA A 30 -24.93 -13.13 -4.06
N ASN A 31 -26.10 -12.67 -3.63
CA ASN A 31 -26.30 -12.03 -2.33
C ASN A 31 -27.07 -12.93 -1.36
N SER A 32 -26.89 -12.70 -0.05
CA SER A 32 -27.73 -13.35 0.98
C SER A 32 -27.75 -14.87 0.88
N ASN A 33 -26.59 -15.47 0.60
CA ASN A 33 -26.41 -16.91 0.62
C ASN A 33 -25.91 -17.38 1.99
N ASN A 34 -26.22 -18.63 2.32
CA ASN A 34 -25.87 -19.25 3.59
C ASN A 34 -24.37 -19.57 3.72
N GLY A 35 -23.62 -19.58 2.61
CA GLY A 35 -22.18 -19.77 2.54
C GLY A 35 -21.54 -18.64 1.72
N ASP A 36 -20.70 -18.97 0.75
CA ASP A 36 -20.00 -17.99 -0.07
C ASP A 36 -20.89 -17.44 -1.21
N GLY A 37 -20.69 -16.18 -1.59
CA GLY A 37 -21.34 -15.60 -2.77
C GLY A 37 -20.81 -16.21 -4.06
N ILE A 38 -19.49 -16.13 -4.27
CA ILE A 38 -18.78 -16.74 -5.40
C ILE A 38 -17.60 -17.55 -4.86
N GLU A 39 -17.49 -18.81 -5.25
CA GLU A 39 -16.47 -19.74 -4.75
C GLU A 39 -15.73 -20.43 -5.91
N LEU A 40 -14.39 -20.43 -5.84
CA LEU A 40 -13.49 -21.10 -6.77
C LEU A 40 -12.56 -22.05 -6.00
N GLY A 41 -12.64 -23.34 -6.28
CA GLY A 41 -11.74 -24.38 -5.76
C GLY A 41 -10.98 -25.09 -6.89
N TYR A 42 -9.66 -25.28 -6.75
CA TYR A 42 -8.80 -25.87 -7.80
C TYR A 42 -9.02 -25.25 -9.18
N SER A 43 -9.25 -23.93 -9.23
CA SER A 43 -9.76 -23.26 -10.43
C SER A 43 -8.90 -22.06 -10.80
N SER A 44 -8.06 -22.24 -11.82
CA SER A 44 -7.07 -21.24 -12.25
C SER A 44 -7.46 -20.47 -13.51
N ASN A 45 -6.82 -19.33 -13.78
CA ASN A 45 -6.97 -18.57 -15.04
C ASN A 45 -8.41 -18.07 -15.29
N ASN A 46 -9.16 -17.73 -14.25
CA ASN A 46 -10.54 -17.22 -14.37
C ASN A 46 -10.59 -15.70 -14.20
N LYS A 47 -11.64 -15.08 -14.76
CA LYS A 47 -11.94 -13.66 -14.60
C LYS A 47 -13.26 -13.49 -13.86
N ILE A 48 -13.24 -12.77 -12.75
CA ILE A 48 -14.39 -12.50 -11.89
C ILE A 48 -14.56 -10.99 -11.78
N TYR A 49 -15.59 -10.43 -12.42
CA TYR A 49 -15.71 -8.98 -12.46
C TYR A 49 -17.12 -8.41 -12.56
N ASN A 50 -17.30 -7.19 -12.06
CA ASN A 50 -18.59 -6.51 -12.03
C ASN A 50 -19.70 -7.32 -11.32
N ASN A 51 -19.35 -8.19 -10.37
CA ASN A 51 -20.34 -8.94 -9.60
C ASN A 51 -20.66 -8.20 -8.29
N THR A 52 -21.87 -8.42 -7.78
CA THR A 52 -22.27 -8.05 -6.42
C THR A 52 -22.43 -9.34 -5.62
N ALA A 53 -21.65 -9.51 -4.56
CA ALA A 53 -21.67 -10.69 -3.68
C ALA A 53 -21.75 -10.23 -2.22
N ASN A 54 -22.89 -9.63 -1.86
CA ASN A 54 -23.10 -8.96 -0.59
C ASN A 54 -23.95 -9.77 0.39
N SER A 55 -23.78 -9.51 1.69
CA SER A 55 -24.65 -10.05 2.74
C SER A 55 -24.69 -11.58 2.80
N ASN A 56 -23.62 -12.25 2.36
CA ASN A 56 -23.44 -13.70 2.49
C ASN A 56 -22.90 -14.04 3.88
N ASN A 57 -23.33 -15.18 4.44
CA ASN A 57 -22.94 -15.55 5.81
C ASN A 57 -21.44 -15.88 5.93
N HIS A 58 -20.79 -16.31 4.85
CA HIS A 58 -19.34 -16.55 4.78
C HIS A 58 -18.66 -15.46 3.96
N ASN A 59 -17.96 -15.78 2.87
CA ASN A 59 -17.21 -14.80 2.09
C ASN A 59 -18.05 -14.24 0.94
N GLY A 60 -17.78 -13.01 0.52
CA GLY A 60 -18.34 -12.52 -0.75
C GLY A 60 -17.76 -13.29 -1.93
N ILE A 61 -16.43 -13.32 -2.03
CA ILE A 61 -15.69 -14.10 -3.03
C ILE A 61 -14.60 -14.93 -2.33
N CYS A 62 -14.52 -16.21 -2.63
CA CYS A 62 -13.56 -17.14 -2.04
C CYS A 62 -12.80 -17.91 -3.12
N LEU A 63 -11.46 -17.86 -3.06
CA LEU A 63 -10.55 -18.72 -3.80
C LEU A 63 -9.85 -19.64 -2.83
N TRP A 64 -9.84 -20.95 -3.12
CA TRP A 64 -9.19 -21.93 -2.27
C TRP A 64 -8.53 -23.04 -3.09
N ASP A 65 -7.60 -23.74 -2.44
CA ASP A 65 -6.89 -24.92 -2.95
C ASP A 65 -6.26 -24.72 -4.34
N SER A 66 -5.13 -24.01 -4.39
CA SER A 66 -4.37 -23.78 -5.64
C SER A 66 -5.18 -23.14 -6.78
N SER A 67 -6.07 -22.23 -6.44
CA SER A 67 -6.81 -21.42 -7.42
C SER A 67 -5.95 -20.25 -7.89
N ASP A 68 -4.99 -20.56 -8.76
CA ASP A 68 -3.95 -19.62 -9.19
C ASP A 68 -4.31 -18.78 -10.44
N ASN A 69 -3.60 -17.68 -10.66
CA ASN A 69 -3.68 -16.90 -11.91
C ASN A 69 -5.09 -16.36 -12.22
N ASN A 70 -5.91 -16.09 -11.22
CA ASN A 70 -7.23 -15.48 -11.40
C ASN A 70 -7.15 -13.95 -11.33
N THR A 71 -8.06 -13.28 -12.03
CA THR A 71 -8.22 -11.83 -11.98
C THR A 71 -9.60 -11.50 -11.41
N ILE A 72 -9.64 -10.84 -10.25
CA ILE A 72 -10.85 -10.45 -9.53
C ILE A 72 -10.90 -8.93 -9.51
N TYR A 73 -11.83 -8.32 -10.25
CA TYR A 73 -11.86 -6.86 -10.33
C TYR A 73 -13.24 -6.22 -10.45
N ASN A 74 -13.39 -4.99 -9.98
CA ASN A 74 -14.66 -4.24 -10.03
C ASN A 74 -15.83 -4.99 -9.39
N ASN A 75 -15.60 -5.82 -8.37
CA ASN A 75 -16.68 -6.49 -7.64
C ASN A 75 -17.03 -5.71 -6.37
N ASN A 76 -18.29 -5.82 -5.96
CA ASN A 76 -18.72 -5.42 -4.63
C ASN A 76 -18.95 -6.69 -3.79
N ALA A 77 -18.16 -6.87 -2.74
CA ALA A 77 -18.24 -7.98 -1.80
C ALA A 77 -18.31 -7.43 -0.37
N SER A 78 -19.37 -6.68 -0.09
CA SER A 78 -19.58 -5.97 1.18
C SER A 78 -20.60 -6.67 2.09
N ASN A 79 -20.54 -6.40 3.39
CA ASN A 79 -21.47 -6.94 4.40
C ASN A 79 -21.46 -8.46 4.54
N ASN A 80 -20.35 -9.13 4.24
CA ASN A 80 -20.18 -10.57 4.39
C ASN A 80 -19.43 -10.91 5.69
N GLY A 81 -19.13 -12.19 5.92
CA GLY A 81 -18.08 -12.63 6.85
C GLY A 81 -16.73 -12.00 6.50
N CYS A 82 -16.10 -12.40 5.38
CA CYS A 82 -15.00 -11.65 4.76
C CYS A 82 -15.41 -11.16 3.37
N GLY A 83 -14.83 -10.08 2.87
CA GLY A 83 -15.12 -9.60 1.52
C GLY A 83 -14.58 -10.56 0.46
N ILE A 84 -13.25 -10.59 0.33
CA ILE A 84 -12.52 -11.50 -0.57
C ILE A 84 -11.53 -12.33 0.23
N ARG A 85 -11.57 -13.66 0.07
CA ARG A 85 -10.63 -14.59 0.71
C ARG A 85 -9.86 -15.40 -0.32
N LEU A 86 -8.54 -15.45 -0.18
CA LEU A 86 -7.65 -16.37 -0.87
C LEU A 86 -7.03 -17.31 0.16
N GLY A 87 -7.14 -18.61 -0.05
CA GLY A 87 -6.63 -19.62 0.88
C GLY A 87 -5.88 -20.76 0.20
N TYR A 88 -5.04 -21.42 0.99
CA TYR A 88 -4.45 -22.73 0.68
C TYR A 88 -3.70 -22.74 -0.66
N SER A 89 -2.63 -21.94 -0.73
CA SER A 89 -1.74 -21.83 -1.89
C SER A 89 -2.42 -21.29 -3.15
N SER A 90 -3.40 -20.41 -3.02
CA SER A 90 -3.97 -19.66 -4.15
C SER A 90 -3.05 -18.48 -4.47
N ASN A 91 -2.20 -18.63 -5.49
CA ASN A 91 -1.07 -17.75 -5.79
C ASN A 91 -1.24 -17.04 -7.15
N ASN A 92 -0.45 -15.99 -7.40
CA ASN A 92 -0.41 -15.30 -8.70
C ASN A 92 -1.77 -14.69 -9.10
N ASN A 93 -2.61 -14.33 -8.13
CA ASN A 93 -3.90 -13.70 -8.40
C ASN A 93 -3.79 -12.17 -8.36
N ILE A 94 -4.63 -11.51 -9.15
CA ILE A 94 -4.78 -10.06 -9.16
C ILE A 94 -6.14 -9.71 -8.59
N ILE A 95 -6.16 -8.89 -7.54
CA ILE A 95 -7.36 -8.37 -6.88
C ILE A 95 -7.34 -6.85 -7.05
N ALA A 96 -8.16 -6.33 -7.96
CA ALA A 96 -8.08 -4.94 -8.40
C ALA A 96 -9.43 -4.21 -8.31
N ASN A 97 -9.47 -2.97 -7.83
CA ASN A 97 -10.67 -2.12 -7.93
C ASN A 97 -11.95 -2.74 -7.29
N ASN A 98 -11.81 -3.55 -6.23
CA ASN A 98 -12.97 -4.13 -5.55
C ASN A 98 -13.39 -3.27 -4.36
N ILE A 99 -14.69 -3.30 -4.06
CA ILE A 99 -15.28 -2.71 -2.86
C ILE A 99 -15.57 -3.86 -1.88
N VAL A 100 -14.87 -3.90 -0.76
CA VAL A 100 -14.92 -4.96 0.24
C VAL A 100 -15.14 -4.36 1.63
N SER A 101 -16.29 -3.71 1.78
CA SER A 101 -16.60 -2.86 2.93
C SER A 101 -17.56 -3.50 3.92
N SER A 102 -17.50 -3.06 5.19
CA SER A 102 -18.50 -3.44 6.20
C SER A 102 -18.63 -4.94 6.43
N ASN A 103 -17.56 -5.70 6.20
CA ASN A 103 -17.55 -7.13 6.49
C ASN A 103 -17.33 -7.38 7.99
N ASN A 104 -17.85 -8.50 8.48
CA ASN A 104 -17.80 -8.88 9.90
C ASN A 104 -16.38 -9.25 10.36
N TRP A 105 -15.49 -9.59 9.44
CA TRP A 105 -14.08 -9.91 9.67
C TRP A 105 -13.23 -9.03 8.76
N ASN A 106 -12.46 -9.62 7.84
CA ASN A 106 -11.51 -8.89 7.00
C ASN A 106 -12.15 -8.45 5.67
N GLY A 107 -11.71 -7.31 5.14
CA GLY A 107 -12.05 -6.89 3.78
C GLY A 107 -11.44 -7.84 2.75
N ILE A 108 -10.10 -7.94 2.72
CA ILE A 108 -9.33 -8.90 1.93
C ILE A 108 -8.49 -9.76 2.85
N TYR A 109 -8.54 -11.08 2.68
CA TYR A 109 -7.81 -12.05 3.50
C TYR A 109 -7.04 -13.06 2.67
N LEU A 110 -5.71 -13.06 2.82
CA LEU A 110 -4.80 -14.03 2.24
C LEU A 110 -4.32 -14.99 3.34
N TYR A 111 -4.59 -16.28 3.16
CA TYR A 111 -4.21 -17.34 4.08
C TYR A 111 -3.30 -18.36 3.38
N SER A 112 -2.01 -18.34 3.71
CA SER A 112 -0.97 -19.13 3.04
C SER A 112 -1.04 -18.98 1.51
N SER A 113 -1.09 -17.74 1.06
CA SER A 113 -1.25 -17.35 -0.35
C SER A 113 -0.20 -16.30 -0.72
N SER A 114 0.66 -16.64 -1.67
CA SER A 114 1.85 -15.88 -2.04
C SER A 114 1.80 -15.36 -3.48
N ASN A 115 2.64 -14.38 -3.81
CA ASN A 115 2.75 -13.83 -5.17
C ASN A 115 1.44 -13.23 -5.71
N ASN A 116 0.60 -12.64 -4.87
CA ASN A 116 -0.63 -11.98 -5.30
C ASN A 116 -0.45 -10.46 -5.33
N THR A 117 -1.23 -9.80 -6.18
CA THR A 117 -1.25 -8.35 -6.31
C THR A 117 -2.60 -7.80 -5.89
N LEU A 118 -2.62 -6.90 -4.91
CA LEU A 118 -3.80 -6.19 -4.42
C LEU A 118 -3.64 -4.71 -4.76
N ILE A 119 -4.46 -4.21 -5.68
CA ILE A 119 -4.36 -2.84 -6.21
C ILE A 119 -5.71 -2.11 -6.19
N ASN A 120 -5.73 -0.83 -5.83
CA ASN A 120 -6.90 0.05 -5.98
C ASN A 120 -8.18 -0.47 -5.29
N ASN A 121 -8.06 -1.32 -4.25
CA ASN A 121 -9.24 -1.83 -3.55
C ASN A 121 -9.68 -0.86 -2.45
N THR A 122 -10.99 -0.74 -2.28
CA THR A 122 -11.60 -0.04 -1.14
C THR A 122 -12.01 -1.08 -0.10
N ALA A 123 -11.17 -1.27 0.92
CA ALA A 123 -11.32 -2.23 2.01
C ALA A 123 -11.56 -1.50 3.35
N ASN A 124 -12.65 -0.74 3.43
CA ASN A 124 -12.94 0.13 4.56
C ASN A 124 -14.08 -0.35 5.46
N SER A 125 -14.14 0.16 6.69
CA SER A 125 -15.27 -0.09 7.61
C SER A 125 -15.49 -1.57 7.95
N ASN A 126 -14.48 -2.43 7.82
CA ASN A 126 -14.55 -3.83 8.23
C ASN A 126 -14.28 -3.96 9.73
N ASN A 127 -14.95 -4.91 10.39
CA ASN A 127 -14.86 -5.05 11.85
C ASN A 127 -13.48 -5.55 12.34
N HIS A 128 -12.72 -6.22 11.48
CA HIS A 128 -11.34 -6.64 11.75
C HIS A 128 -10.39 -5.89 10.81
N ASN A 129 -9.61 -6.56 9.95
CA ASN A 129 -8.62 -5.88 9.12
C ASN A 129 -9.22 -5.39 7.80
N GLY A 130 -8.73 -4.27 7.26
CA GLY A 130 -8.95 -3.92 5.87
C GLY A 130 -8.35 -4.99 4.95
N ILE A 131 -7.04 -5.22 5.10
CA ILE A 131 -6.27 -6.22 4.36
C ILE A 131 -5.45 -7.05 5.35
N CYS A 132 -5.52 -8.38 5.26
CA CYS A 132 -4.79 -9.28 6.14
C CYS A 132 -4.03 -10.36 5.35
N LEU A 133 -2.73 -10.47 5.59
CA LEU A 133 -1.84 -11.52 5.09
C LEU A 133 -1.44 -12.41 6.26
N TRP A 134 -1.80 -13.69 6.19
CA TRP A 134 -1.67 -14.60 7.31
C TRP A 134 -0.97 -15.90 6.90
N ASP A 135 -0.14 -16.41 7.83
CA ASP A 135 0.48 -17.74 7.80
C ASP A 135 1.28 -18.00 6.52
N SER A 136 2.42 -17.31 6.39
CA SER A 136 3.35 -17.43 5.25
C SER A 136 2.76 -16.95 3.92
N SER A 137 1.96 -15.88 3.95
CA SER A 137 1.51 -15.19 2.74
C SER A 137 2.59 -14.19 2.28
N SER A 138 3.61 -14.71 1.59
CA SER A 138 4.84 -13.96 1.25
C SER A 138 4.87 -13.50 -0.21
N ASN A 139 5.77 -12.57 -0.54
CA ASN A 139 5.98 -12.07 -1.91
C ASN A 139 4.73 -11.46 -2.55
N ASN A 140 3.82 -10.88 -1.77
CA ASN A 140 2.67 -10.15 -2.28
C ASN A 140 3.00 -8.66 -2.47
N THR A 141 2.28 -8.03 -3.38
CA THR A 141 2.35 -6.59 -3.66
C THR A 141 1.01 -5.95 -3.33
N ILE A 142 1.00 -4.98 -2.43
CA ILE A 142 -0.20 -4.30 -1.93
C ILE A 142 -0.03 -2.80 -2.13
N TYR A 143 -0.77 -2.22 -3.08
CA TYR A 143 -0.61 -0.80 -3.37
C TYR A 143 -1.86 -0.08 -3.83
N ASN A 144 -1.87 1.25 -3.64
CA ASN A 144 -3.00 2.11 -3.97
C ASN A 144 -4.34 1.67 -3.32
N ASN A 145 -4.30 0.93 -2.22
CA ASN A 145 -5.52 0.49 -1.54
C ASN A 145 -5.94 1.49 -0.46
N ASN A 146 -7.24 1.59 -0.25
CA ASN A 146 -7.81 2.28 0.90
C ASN A 146 -8.26 1.24 1.94
N ALA A 147 -7.48 1.11 3.01
CA ALA A 147 -7.72 0.23 4.15
C ALA A 147 -8.06 1.05 5.42
N SER A 148 -8.94 2.05 5.30
CA SER A 148 -9.28 2.97 6.39
C SER A 148 -10.54 2.57 7.17
N ASN A 149 -10.69 3.09 8.39
CA ASN A 149 -11.86 2.90 9.26
C ASN A 149 -12.15 1.44 9.65
N ASN A 150 -11.14 0.59 9.74
CA ASN A 150 -11.26 -0.80 10.14
C ASN A 150 -10.89 -1.00 11.62
N GLY A 151 -10.90 -2.25 12.09
CA GLY A 151 -10.14 -2.65 13.28
C GLY A 151 -8.68 -2.29 13.10
N ASP A 152 -8.01 -2.92 12.13
CA ASP A 152 -6.66 -2.57 11.68
C ASP A 152 -6.66 -2.34 10.16
N GLY A 153 -5.75 -1.50 9.65
CA GLY A 153 -5.68 -1.21 8.23
C GLY A 153 -5.11 -2.39 7.43
N ILE A 154 -3.80 -2.57 7.50
CA ILE A 154 -3.07 -3.64 6.81
C ILE A 154 -2.28 -4.45 7.83
N GLU A 155 -2.56 -5.75 7.96
CA GLU A 155 -1.87 -6.64 8.89
C GLU A 155 -1.13 -7.78 8.16
N LEU A 156 0.15 -7.96 8.52
CA LEU A 156 1.01 -9.07 8.11
C LEU A 156 1.34 -9.95 9.33
N TRP A 157 0.94 -11.22 9.27
CA TRP A 157 1.18 -12.20 10.31
C TRP A 157 2.02 -13.35 9.77
N TYR A 158 3.26 -13.48 10.27
CA TYR A 158 4.27 -14.42 9.78
C TYR A 158 4.37 -14.43 8.25
N SER A 159 4.40 -13.24 7.64
CA SER A 159 4.31 -13.04 6.18
C SER A 159 5.43 -12.11 5.75
N SER A 160 6.39 -12.64 4.99
CA SER A 160 7.67 -11.97 4.72
C SER A 160 7.82 -11.60 3.25
N SER A 161 8.77 -10.72 2.93
CA SER A 161 9.09 -10.36 1.55
C SER A 161 7.94 -9.73 0.76
N ASN A 162 7.05 -9.00 1.42
CA ASN A 162 5.95 -8.26 0.78
C ASN A 162 6.33 -6.81 0.51
N LYS A 163 5.70 -6.21 -0.51
CA LYS A 163 5.76 -4.77 -0.80
C LYS A 163 4.42 -4.12 -0.47
N ILE A 164 4.45 -3.05 0.33
CA ILE A 164 3.26 -2.30 0.77
C ILE A 164 3.50 -0.82 0.49
N TYR A 165 2.85 -0.26 -0.53
CA TYR A 165 3.11 1.13 -0.90
C TYR A 165 1.93 1.90 -1.45
N ASN A 166 1.97 3.23 -1.38
CA ASN A 166 0.90 4.10 -1.85
C ASN A 166 -0.50 3.77 -1.26
N ASN A 167 -0.55 3.13 -0.08
CA ASN A 167 -1.82 2.80 0.56
C ASN A 167 -2.25 3.90 1.52
N THR A 168 -3.56 4.02 1.71
CA THR A 168 -4.16 4.84 2.76
C THR A 168 -4.75 3.93 3.84
N ALA A 169 -4.22 3.98 5.05
CA ALA A 169 -4.70 3.22 6.20
C ALA A 169 -4.97 4.17 7.39
N ASN A 170 -6.02 4.97 7.24
CA ASN A 170 -6.36 6.03 8.18
C ASN A 170 -7.51 5.62 9.11
N SER A 171 -7.54 6.21 10.30
CA SER A 171 -8.69 6.13 11.22
C SER A 171 -9.08 4.70 11.59
N ASN A 172 -8.11 3.79 11.66
CA ASN A 172 -8.34 2.43 12.16
C ASN A 172 -8.30 2.43 13.69
N ASN A 173 -9.10 1.55 14.31
CA ASN A 173 -9.23 1.51 15.76
C ASN A 173 -7.93 1.06 16.46
N GLY A 174 -7.17 0.18 15.81
CA GLY A 174 -5.87 -0.31 16.26
C GLY A 174 -4.77 0.27 15.39
N TRP A 175 -4.24 -0.51 14.46
CA TRP A 175 -3.01 -0.17 13.74
C TRP A 175 -3.27 0.26 12.30
N GLY A 176 -2.48 1.21 11.78
CA GLY A 176 -2.47 1.55 10.36
C GLY A 176 -1.87 0.40 9.53
N ILE A 177 -0.59 0.11 9.76
CA ILE A 177 0.13 -1.01 9.16
C ILE A 177 0.85 -1.81 10.25
N LYS A 178 0.56 -3.11 10.38
CA LYS A 178 1.15 -3.99 11.39
C LYS A 178 1.92 -5.15 10.78
N LEU A 179 3.15 -5.35 11.26
CA LEU A 179 4.00 -6.49 10.95
C LEU A 179 4.27 -7.31 12.21
N LYS A 180 3.72 -8.53 12.27
CA LYS A 180 3.99 -9.47 13.34
C LYS A 180 4.80 -10.67 12.86
N GLY A 181 6.00 -10.86 13.40
CA GLY A 181 6.91 -11.94 12.98
C GLY A 181 7.18 -11.95 11.48
N SER A 182 7.21 -10.76 10.87
CA SER A 182 7.20 -10.56 9.43
C SER A 182 8.44 -9.77 9.02
N SER A 183 9.33 -10.42 8.27
CA SER A 183 10.67 -9.90 7.97
C SER A 183 10.85 -9.63 6.47
N ASN A 184 11.87 -8.84 6.12
CA ASN A 184 12.24 -8.56 4.73
C ASN A 184 11.13 -7.90 3.90
N ASN A 185 10.20 -7.16 4.52
CA ASN A 185 9.17 -6.41 3.81
C ASN A 185 9.65 -5.00 3.49
N THR A 186 9.07 -4.40 2.44
CA THR A 186 9.31 -3.01 2.05
C THR A 186 8.01 -2.22 2.17
N ILE A 187 8.02 -1.13 2.95
CA ILE A 187 6.85 -0.30 3.25
C ILE A 187 7.17 1.15 2.89
N TYR A 188 6.51 1.71 1.88
CA TYR A 188 6.82 3.07 1.43
C TYR A 188 5.67 3.87 0.86
N ASN A 189 5.77 5.20 0.85
CA ASN A 189 4.75 6.09 0.30
C ASN A 189 3.33 5.85 0.88
N ASN A 190 3.19 5.30 2.09
CA ASN A 190 1.88 5.08 2.69
C ASN A 190 1.45 6.28 3.55
N ASN A 191 0.15 6.55 3.56
CA ASN A 191 -0.48 7.50 4.47
C ASN A 191 -1.16 6.73 5.61
N VAL A 192 -0.67 6.92 6.84
CA VAL A 192 -1.09 6.20 8.05
C VAL A 192 -1.39 7.20 9.17
N SER A 193 -2.64 7.66 9.24
CA SER A 193 -3.04 8.72 10.16
C SER A 193 -4.24 8.39 11.03
N ASN A 194 -4.27 8.97 12.24
CA ASN A 194 -5.37 8.82 13.20
C ASN A 194 -5.63 7.37 13.63
N ASN A 195 -4.58 6.57 13.82
CA ASN A 195 -4.64 5.22 14.35
C ASN A 195 -4.10 5.18 15.79
N GLY A 196 -4.20 4.03 16.46
CA GLY A 196 -3.41 3.74 17.66
C GLY A 196 -1.92 3.82 17.31
N ASP A 197 -1.38 2.84 16.57
CA ASP A 197 -0.03 2.98 16.01
C ASP A 197 -0.12 3.17 14.49
N GLY A 198 0.64 4.13 13.95
CA GLY A 198 0.73 4.35 12.51
C GLY A 198 1.33 3.12 11.81
N ILE A 199 2.56 2.77 12.21
CA ILE A 199 3.27 1.58 11.75
C ILE A 199 3.78 0.78 12.96
N GLU A 200 3.42 -0.50 13.08
CA GLU A 200 3.83 -1.37 14.18
C GLU A 200 4.69 -2.54 13.67
N LEU A 201 5.86 -2.75 14.28
CA LEU A 201 6.74 -3.89 14.06
C LEU A 201 6.92 -4.68 15.35
N TRP A 202 6.29 -5.85 15.42
CA TRP A 202 6.26 -6.66 16.62
C TRP A 202 6.77 -8.09 16.40
N TYR A 203 7.39 -8.65 17.45
CA TYR A 203 7.67 -10.07 17.58
C TYR A 203 8.65 -10.60 16.51
N SER A 204 9.86 -10.05 16.46
CA SER A 204 10.91 -10.41 15.51
C SER A 204 10.58 -10.09 14.05
N SER A 205 9.94 -8.93 13.82
CA SER A 205 9.81 -8.32 12.50
C SER A 205 11.10 -7.58 12.15
N SER A 206 12.05 -8.30 11.54
CA SER A 206 13.42 -7.82 11.27
C SER A 206 13.72 -7.63 9.78
N ASN A 207 14.76 -6.85 9.48
CA ASN A 207 15.25 -6.65 8.11
C ASN A 207 14.20 -6.03 7.18
N ASN A 208 13.26 -5.25 7.70
CA ASN A 208 12.31 -4.50 6.90
C ASN A 208 12.89 -3.14 6.50
N THR A 209 12.45 -2.61 5.36
CA THR A 209 12.79 -1.26 4.90
C THR A 209 11.53 -0.40 4.90
N ILE A 210 11.56 0.73 5.59
CA ILE A 210 10.41 1.62 5.82
C ILE A 210 10.83 3.04 5.46
N TYR A 211 10.30 3.58 4.37
CA TYR A 211 10.69 4.91 3.90
C TYR A 211 9.57 5.68 3.22
N ASN A 212 9.65 7.01 3.17
CA ASN A 212 8.66 7.87 2.52
C ASN A 212 7.22 7.70 3.03
N ASN A 213 7.02 7.23 4.26
CA ASN A 213 5.66 7.12 4.82
C ASN A 213 5.29 8.39 5.58
N ASN A 214 4.02 8.77 5.50
CA ASN A 214 3.44 9.82 6.32
C ASN A 214 2.64 9.23 7.48
N ALA A 215 3.24 9.22 8.67
CA ALA A 215 2.63 8.77 9.91
C ALA A 215 2.24 9.97 10.77
N SER A 216 0.95 10.28 10.83
CA SER A 216 0.48 11.49 11.50
C SER A 216 -0.73 11.33 12.41
N ASN A 217 -0.75 12.08 13.51
CA ASN A 217 -1.85 12.09 14.48
C ASN A 217 -2.22 10.69 15.02
N ASN A 218 -1.25 9.78 15.15
CA ASN A 218 -1.43 8.49 15.80
C ASN A 218 -1.07 8.58 17.30
N ASP A 219 -1.40 7.57 18.10
CA ASP A 219 -0.83 7.44 19.45
C ASP A 219 0.69 7.26 19.33
N ASP A 220 1.13 6.23 18.61
CA ASP A 220 2.53 6.05 18.21
C ASP A 220 2.72 6.25 16.69
N GLY A 221 3.65 7.12 16.28
CA GLY A 221 4.00 7.26 14.86
C GLY A 221 4.57 5.96 14.28
N ILE A 222 5.53 5.38 15.00
CA ILE A 222 6.04 4.04 14.77
C ILE A 222 6.32 3.32 16.10
N TYR A 223 5.81 2.10 16.22
CA TYR A 223 6.01 1.25 17.40
C TYR A 223 6.87 0.03 17.03
N LEU A 224 7.97 -0.20 17.77
CA LEU A 224 8.89 -1.31 17.54
C LEU A 224 9.16 -2.09 18.84
N GLU A 225 8.76 -3.37 18.87
CA GLU A 225 9.04 -4.23 20.02
C GLU A 225 9.59 -5.60 19.58
N TYR A 226 10.79 -5.91 20.10
CA TYR A 226 11.57 -7.09 19.73
C TYR A 226 11.82 -7.19 18.21
N SER A 227 12.05 -6.06 17.55
CA SER A 227 12.15 -5.93 16.09
C SER A 227 13.39 -5.13 15.72
N SER A 228 14.42 -5.82 15.26
CA SER A 228 15.75 -5.25 15.00
C SER A 228 16.20 -5.39 13.55
N ASN A 229 17.23 -4.64 13.18
CA ASN A 229 17.83 -4.56 11.84
C ASN A 229 16.86 -4.03 10.77
N ASN A 230 15.90 -3.19 11.15
CA ASN A 230 15.05 -2.48 10.19
C ASN A 230 15.73 -1.18 9.77
N ASN A 231 15.57 -0.80 8.49
CA ASN A 231 16.06 0.45 7.93
C ASN A 231 14.87 1.42 7.81
N ILE A 232 14.89 2.51 8.57
CA ILE A 232 13.78 3.46 8.72
C ILE A 232 14.30 4.86 8.40
N TYR A 233 13.98 5.41 7.24
CA TYR A 233 14.51 6.70 6.78
C TYR A 233 13.52 7.40 5.86
N LEU A 234 13.65 8.71 5.68
CA LEU A 234 12.74 9.55 4.87
C LEU A 234 11.27 9.38 5.25
N ASN A 235 10.93 9.12 6.52
CA ASN A 235 9.52 9.12 6.95
C ASN A 235 9.15 10.43 7.63
N ASN A 236 7.88 10.78 7.54
CA ASN A 236 7.28 11.92 8.21
C ASN A 236 6.55 11.45 9.47
N PHE A 237 7.06 11.79 10.65
CA PHE A 237 6.40 11.55 11.95
C PHE A 237 5.81 12.85 12.49
N ILE A 238 4.50 13.04 12.29
CA ILE A 238 3.84 14.34 12.44
C ILE A 238 2.74 14.31 13.49
N ASN A 239 2.89 15.08 14.57
CA ASN A 239 1.86 15.29 15.59
C ASN A 239 1.30 13.98 16.17
N ASN A 240 2.12 12.93 16.25
CA ASN A 240 1.75 11.73 17.00
C ASN A 240 1.88 12.03 18.51
N THR A 241 1.18 11.27 19.36
CA THR A 241 1.35 11.42 20.82
C THR A 241 2.80 11.13 21.20
N ASP A 242 3.34 10.03 20.69
CA ASP A 242 4.75 9.68 20.68
C ASP A 242 5.18 9.43 19.22
N ASN A 243 6.22 10.12 18.72
CA ASN A 243 6.64 9.90 17.33
C ASN A 243 7.28 8.53 17.11
N VAL A 244 7.89 7.95 18.15
CA VAL A 244 8.50 6.63 18.12
C VAL A 244 8.52 6.00 19.51
N TYR A 245 8.11 4.73 19.58
CA TYR A 245 8.32 3.86 20.72
C TYR A 245 9.22 2.68 20.31
N SER A 246 10.32 2.45 21.03
CA SER A 246 11.30 1.39 20.68
C SER A 246 11.74 0.57 21.89
N LEU A 247 11.22 -0.65 22.03
CA LEU A 247 11.54 -1.56 23.12
C LEU A 247 12.30 -2.81 22.65
N SER A 248 13.50 -3.03 23.21
CA SER A 248 14.35 -4.19 22.88
C SER A 248 14.58 -4.36 21.38
N SER A 249 14.71 -3.24 20.69
CA SER A 249 14.82 -3.11 19.24
C SER A 249 16.08 -2.29 18.93
N THR A 250 16.85 -2.71 17.94
CA THR A 250 18.04 -1.99 17.46
C THR A 250 17.93 -1.85 15.95
N ASN A 251 17.77 -0.62 15.47
CA ASN A 251 17.44 -0.32 14.08
C ASN A 251 18.34 0.78 13.52
N ILE A 252 18.27 0.97 12.20
CA ILE A 252 19.00 2.02 11.49
C ILE A 252 17.98 3.08 11.09
N TRP A 253 18.19 4.31 11.56
CA TRP A 253 17.23 5.41 11.44
C TRP A 253 17.60 6.43 10.36
N ASN A 254 18.42 6.01 9.40
CA ASN A 254 18.84 6.79 8.25
C ASN A 254 19.11 5.86 7.06
N SER A 255 19.21 6.43 5.86
CA SER A 255 19.53 5.67 4.64
C SER A 255 20.84 4.91 4.82
N THR A 256 20.94 3.69 4.26
CA THR A 256 22.16 2.88 4.37
C THR A 256 23.25 3.32 3.39
N GLU A 257 22.85 4.05 2.36
CA GLU A 257 23.72 4.67 1.36
C GLU A 257 23.45 6.17 1.31
N LYS A 258 24.43 6.94 0.82
CA LYS A 258 24.22 8.37 0.61
C LYS A 258 23.26 8.59 -0.56
N ILE A 259 22.35 9.54 -0.39
CA ILE A 259 21.38 9.98 -1.37
C ILE A 259 21.79 11.38 -1.84
N THR A 260 21.70 11.62 -3.14
CA THR A 260 21.83 12.98 -3.70
C THR A 260 20.46 13.61 -3.70
N TYR A 261 20.36 14.82 -3.15
CA TYR A 261 19.10 15.53 -2.99
C TYR A 261 19.29 17.03 -3.23
N THR A 262 18.20 17.72 -3.58
CA THR A 262 18.18 19.16 -3.74
C THR A 262 17.42 19.78 -2.58
N TYR A 263 18.01 20.76 -1.91
CA TYR A 263 17.38 21.48 -0.81
C TYR A 263 17.62 22.98 -0.98
N ASN A 264 16.56 23.78 -0.95
CA ASN A 264 16.61 25.23 -1.19
C ASN A 264 17.37 25.66 -2.48
N GLY A 265 17.37 24.80 -3.51
CA GLY A 265 17.98 25.06 -4.81
C GLY A 265 19.46 24.65 -4.94
N ASP A 266 20.08 24.18 -3.86
CA ASP A 266 21.44 23.63 -3.87
C ASP A 266 21.40 22.08 -3.81
N THR A 267 22.40 21.43 -4.42
CA THR A 267 22.50 19.96 -4.46
C THR A 267 23.50 19.45 -3.43
N TYR A 268 23.09 18.43 -2.67
CA TYR A 268 23.85 17.81 -1.60
C TYR A 268 23.93 16.29 -1.80
N THR A 269 24.89 15.64 -1.13
CA THR A 269 24.99 14.17 -1.11
C THR A 269 25.35 13.71 0.30
N ASN A 270 24.38 13.14 1.02
CA ASN A 270 24.55 12.72 2.41
C ASN A 270 23.64 11.53 2.74
N TYR A 271 23.75 10.99 3.95
CA TYR A 271 22.72 10.10 4.48
C TYR A 271 21.49 10.92 4.85
N LEU A 272 20.30 10.36 4.68
CA LEU A 272 19.04 11.02 5.03
C LEU A 272 18.33 10.23 6.13
N GLY A 273 17.94 10.92 7.20
CA GLY A 273 17.16 10.37 8.32
C GLY A 273 15.67 10.58 8.11
N ASN A 274 14.93 10.76 9.19
CA ASN A 274 13.48 10.98 9.18
C ASN A 274 13.14 12.41 9.61
N TYR A 275 11.95 12.87 9.24
CA TYR A 275 11.38 14.10 9.75
C TYR A 275 10.59 13.83 11.04
N TRP A 276 10.91 14.59 12.08
CA TRP A 276 10.25 14.50 13.38
C TRP A 276 9.62 15.86 13.71
N SER A 277 8.29 15.91 13.82
CA SER A 277 7.56 17.17 14.09
C SER A 277 7.96 17.87 15.40
N ASP A 278 8.49 17.11 16.36
CA ASP A 278 9.00 17.60 17.63
C ASP A 278 10.51 17.87 17.63
N TYR A 279 11.22 17.65 16.51
CA TYR A 279 12.63 18.04 16.37
C TYR A 279 12.83 19.54 16.65
N LYS A 280 13.89 19.85 17.39
CA LYS A 280 14.26 21.23 17.78
C LYS A 280 15.75 21.54 17.53
N GLY A 281 16.45 20.66 16.82
CA GLY A 281 17.85 20.92 16.44
C GLY A 281 17.96 22.03 15.40
N SER A 282 19.19 22.51 15.20
CA SER A 282 19.53 23.48 14.16
C SER A 282 20.09 22.77 12.93
N ASP A 283 20.01 23.45 11.79
CA ASP A 283 20.74 23.15 10.56
C ASP A 283 21.61 24.39 10.26
N ALA A 284 22.86 24.36 10.69
CA ALA A 284 23.78 25.50 10.65
C ALA A 284 24.54 25.61 9.33
N ASP A 285 24.75 24.50 8.62
CA ASP A 285 25.38 24.49 7.29
C ASP A 285 24.36 24.60 6.14
N GLY A 286 23.07 24.52 6.45
CA GLY A 286 21.97 24.78 5.53
C GLY A 286 21.74 23.64 4.55
N ASP A 287 22.21 22.43 4.84
CA ASP A 287 22.04 21.27 3.98
C ASP A 287 20.67 20.59 4.15
N GLY A 288 19.82 21.08 5.06
CA GLY A 288 18.51 20.51 5.35
C GLY A 288 18.57 19.34 6.33
N ILE A 289 19.74 18.94 6.80
CA ILE A 289 19.90 17.90 7.82
C ILE A 289 20.21 18.58 9.15
N GLY A 290 19.55 18.13 10.20
CA GLY A 290 19.77 18.64 11.54
C GLY A 290 21.14 18.23 12.11
N ASP A 291 21.89 19.21 12.63
CA ASP A 291 23.24 19.04 13.20
C ASP A 291 23.28 18.17 14.46
N THR A 292 22.14 17.98 15.11
CA THR A 292 22.00 17.21 16.35
C THR A 292 21.14 15.98 16.12
N ALA A 293 21.70 14.80 16.39
CA ALA A 293 20.96 13.55 16.29
C ALA A 293 19.67 13.55 17.12
N TYR A 294 18.58 13.04 16.56
CA TYR A 294 17.33 12.80 17.28
C TYR A 294 17.46 11.49 18.08
N SER A 295 17.13 11.53 19.38
CA SER A 295 17.34 10.39 20.28
C SER A 295 16.14 9.47 20.29
N ILE A 296 16.36 8.16 20.16
CA ILE A 296 15.32 7.14 20.05
C ILE A 296 15.65 6.02 21.04
N ASP A 297 15.33 6.21 22.31
CA ASP A 297 15.70 5.31 23.40
C ASP A 297 17.21 4.91 23.37
N GLY A 298 17.51 3.66 23.00
CA GLY A 298 18.87 3.14 22.86
C GLY A 298 19.55 3.44 21.52
N ASP A 299 18.78 3.92 20.54
CA ASP A 299 19.19 4.26 19.17
C ASP A 299 19.10 5.77 18.92
N LYS A 300 19.49 6.19 17.72
CA LYS A 300 19.44 7.58 17.27
C LYS A 300 19.23 7.64 15.76
N ASP A 301 18.48 8.65 15.34
CA ASP A 301 18.57 9.17 13.98
C ASP A 301 19.69 10.21 13.95
N TYR A 302 20.76 9.90 13.21
CA TYR A 302 21.94 10.76 13.10
C TYR A 302 21.79 11.88 12.07
N TYR A 303 20.77 11.79 11.21
CA TYR A 303 20.57 12.71 10.08
C TYR A 303 19.11 13.18 10.03
N PRO A 304 18.54 13.66 11.16
CA PRO A 304 17.13 14.06 11.18
C PRO A 304 16.88 15.18 10.18
N LEU A 305 15.80 15.09 9.43
CA LEU A 305 15.43 16.10 8.44
C LEU A 305 14.81 17.32 9.16
N VAL A 306 15.18 18.53 8.75
CA VAL A 306 14.58 19.76 9.30
C VAL A 306 13.26 20.14 8.64
N GLU A 307 13.02 19.62 7.43
CA GLU A 307 11.73 19.65 6.73
C GLU A 307 11.23 18.24 6.46
N ARG A 308 10.00 18.13 5.94
CA ARG A 308 9.42 16.85 5.57
C ARG A 308 10.17 16.21 4.41
N PHE A 309 10.12 14.89 4.28
CA PHE A 309 10.93 14.17 3.29
C PHE A 309 10.69 14.64 1.84
N GLU A 310 9.49 15.13 1.53
CA GLU A 310 9.11 15.66 0.21
C GLU A 310 9.99 16.85 -0.21
N SER A 311 10.59 17.57 0.74
CA SER A 311 11.54 18.67 0.45
C SER A 311 12.92 18.17 -0.01
N TYR A 312 13.20 16.86 0.02
CA TYR A 312 14.53 16.27 -0.24
C TYR A 312 14.48 15.33 -1.44
N ILE A 313 13.47 14.47 -1.45
CA ILE A 313 13.12 13.71 -2.64
C ILE A 313 12.12 14.55 -3.41
N GLY A 314 12.63 15.40 -4.31
CA GLY A 314 11.79 15.91 -5.37
C GLY A 314 11.15 14.71 -6.07
N SER A 315 9.87 14.80 -6.43
CA SER A 315 9.37 13.97 -7.52
C SER A 315 10.37 14.16 -8.66
N GLU A 316 11.05 13.10 -9.10
CA GLU A 316 11.70 13.19 -10.40
C GLU A 316 10.59 13.59 -11.37
N ASP A 317 10.84 14.59 -12.22
CA ASP A 317 9.82 14.99 -13.18
C ASP A 317 9.41 13.73 -13.96
N GLY A 318 8.12 13.35 -13.87
CA GLY A 318 7.57 12.14 -14.45
C GLY A 318 7.52 10.89 -13.56
N ASP A 319 8.13 10.87 -12.36
CA ASP A 319 7.95 9.82 -11.34
C ASP A 319 6.81 10.24 -10.40
N LEU A 320 5.60 9.83 -10.77
CA LEU A 320 4.34 10.29 -10.19
C LEU A 320 3.85 9.37 -9.08
N ASP A 321 4.33 8.13 -9.05
CA ASP A 321 4.03 7.19 -7.97
C ASP A 321 5.11 7.15 -6.86
N GLY A 322 6.23 7.86 -7.10
CA GLY A 322 7.32 8.09 -6.18
C GLY A 322 8.15 6.84 -5.90
N ASP A 323 8.18 5.88 -6.84
CA ASP A 323 8.93 4.64 -6.71
C ASP A 323 10.41 4.75 -7.12
N GLY A 324 10.80 5.91 -7.64
CA GLY A 324 12.15 6.22 -8.10
C GLY A 324 12.41 5.79 -9.54
N THR A 325 11.38 5.44 -10.31
CA THR A 325 11.48 5.15 -11.73
C THR A 325 10.37 5.83 -12.53
N VAL A 326 10.71 6.35 -13.70
CA VAL A 326 9.73 6.89 -14.64
C VAL A 326 9.29 5.79 -15.61
N ASP A 327 8.11 5.23 -15.39
CA ASP A 327 7.56 4.12 -16.15
C ASP A 327 6.08 4.27 -16.57
N ILE A 328 5.47 3.18 -17.02
CA ILE A 328 4.11 3.22 -17.57
C ILE A 328 3.05 3.48 -16.50
N ASP A 329 3.33 3.15 -15.24
CA ASP A 329 2.43 3.38 -14.12
C ASP A 329 2.31 4.89 -13.85
N ASP A 330 3.39 5.65 -14.01
CA ASP A 330 3.35 7.13 -13.97
C ASP A 330 2.51 7.71 -15.10
N VAL A 331 2.68 7.19 -16.32
CA VAL A 331 1.85 7.63 -17.47
C VAL A 331 0.37 7.39 -17.19
N ILE A 332 0.02 6.28 -16.54
CA ILE A 332 -1.35 5.97 -16.17
C ILE A 332 -1.85 6.95 -15.10
N LEU A 333 -1.06 7.25 -14.07
CA LEU A 333 -1.41 8.24 -13.05
C LEU A 333 -1.63 9.63 -13.65
N LEU A 334 -0.74 10.06 -14.53
CA LEU A 334 -0.85 11.34 -15.22
C LEU A 334 -2.11 11.39 -16.10
N LEU A 335 -2.39 10.29 -16.81
CA LEU A 335 -3.58 10.18 -17.66
C LEU A 335 -4.88 10.20 -16.84
N GLU A 336 -4.91 9.53 -15.70
CA GLU A 336 -6.05 9.54 -14.77
C GLU A 336 -6.28 10.95 -14.21
N TYR A 337 -5.21 11.63 -13.77
CA TYR A 337 -5.26 13.00 -13.28
C TYR A 337 -5.84 13.98 -14.33
N VAL A 338 -5.30 13.95 -15.56
CA VAL A 338 -5.77 14.82 -16.66
C VAL A 338 -7.20 14.46 -17.07
N GLY A 339 -7.61 13.20 -16.91
CA GLY A 339 -8.94 12.70 -17.23
C GLY A 339 -10.04 13.12 -16.24
N ASP A 340 -9.71 13.25 -14.95
CA ASP A 340 -10.69 13.52 -13.88
C ASP A 340 -10.83 15.01 -13.49
N LEU A 341 -10.07 15.91 -14.11
CA LEU A 341 -10.10 17.37 -13.83
C LEU A 341 -9.89 17.70 -12.34
N SER A 342 -8.86 17.11 -11.73
CA SER A 342 -8.41 17.47 -10.39
C SER A 342 -7.97 18.94 -10.33
N ASP A 343 -8.41 19.68 -9.29
CA ASP A 343 -8.01 21.08 -9.03
C ASP A 343 -6.70 21.18 -8.20
N GLU A 344 -6.19 20.06 -7.65
CA GLU A 344 -4.93 20.02 -6.88
C GLU A 344 -3.74 19.74 -7.81
N PRO A 345 -2.61 20.46 -7.69
CA PRO A 345 -1.44 20.22 -8.54
C PRO A 345 -0.86 18.81 -8.34
N LEU A 346 -0.55 18.13 -9.45
CA LEU A 346 0.20 16.87 -9.44
C LEU A 346 1.70 17.16 -9.49
N ASP A 347 2.39 16.95 -8.37
CA ASP A 347 3.84 17.16 -8.28
C ASP A 347 4.58 16.23 -9.24
N GLY A 348 5.59 16.76 -9.95
CA GLY A 348 6.28 16.05 -11.04
C GLY A 348 5.45 15.82 -12.31
N GLY A 349 4.19 16.28 -12.36
CA GLY A 349 3.26 16.06 -13.48
C GLY A 349 3.46 16.99 -14.69
N ASP A 350 4.03 18.17 -14.49
CA ASP A 350 4.35 19.13 -15.57
C ASP A 350 5.71 18.77 -16.17
N VAL A 351 5.77 17.64 -16.87
CA VAL A 351 7.02 17.10 -17.40
C VAL A 351 7.56 17.88 -18.60
N ASN A 352 6.74 18.75 -19.19
CA ASN A 352 7.10 19.58 -20.34
C ASN A 352 7.40 21.05 -19.97
N CYS A 353 7.06 21.46 -18.74
CA CYS A 353 7.38 22.73 -18.11
C CYS A 353 6.74 23.95 -18.77
N ASP A 354 5.54 23.77 -19.31
CA ASP A 354 4.72 24.86 -19.83
C ASP A 354 3.88 25.56 -18.75
N GLY A 355 3.94 25.06 -17.50
CA GLY A 355 3.22 25.60 -16.36
C GLY A 355 1.81 25.03 -16.20
N SER A 356 1.45 23.99 -16.95
CA SER A 356 0.18 23.29 -16.86
C SER A 356 0.37 21.78 -16.97
N VAL A 357 -0.28 21.02 -16.07
CA VAL A 357 -0.35 19.56 -16.17
C VAL A 357 -1.51 19.16 -17.09
N ASP A 358 -1.22 18.77 -18.32
CA ASP A 358 -2.23 18.43 -19.32
C ASP A 358 -1.84 17.24 -20.24
N MET A 359 -2.58 17.06 -21.34
CA MET A 359 -2.36 15.93 -22.25
C MET A 359 -1.01 16.03 -23.00
N GLY A 360 -0.41 17.22 -23.07
CA GLY A 360 0.96 17.44 -23.54
C GLY A 360 1.97 16.69 -22.67
N ASP A 361 1.81 16.76 -21.35
CA ASP A 361 2.63 16.03 -20.38
C ASP A 361 2.45 14.52 -20.51
N VAL A 362 1.20 14.05 -20.60
CA VAL A 362 0.90 12.62 -20.81
C VAL A 362 1.61 12.08 -22.05
N ILE A 363 1.56 12.83 -23.16
CA ILE A 363 2.19 12.42 -24.41
C ILE A 363 3.72 12.43 -24.28
N LEU A 364 4.29 13.45 -23.65
CA LEU A 364 5.74 13.54 -23.47
C LEU A 364 6.24 12.42 -22.56
N LEU A 365 5.59 12.19 -21.43
CA LEU A 365 5.92 11.14 -20.48
C LEU A 365 5.80 9.75 -21.12
N LEU A 366 4.72 9.48 -21.87
CA LEU A 366 4.55 8.22 -22.60
C LEU A 366 5.67 7.99 -23.63
N ASN A 367 6.14 9.04 -24.30
CA ASN A 367 7.25 8.94 -25.23
C ASN A 367 8.59 8.76 -24.51
N HIS A 368 8.78 9.41 -23.36
CA HIS A 368 9.94 9.24 -22.50
C HIS A 368 10.09 7.79 -22.05
N VAL A 369 9.04 7.19 -21.48
CA VAL A 369 9.04 5.79 -21.03
C VAL A 369 9.46 4.82 -22.14
N ASN A 370 9.09 5.10 -23.39
CA ASN A 370 9.48 4.27 -24.53
C ASN A 370 10.90 4.55 -25.04
N ASN A 371 11.37 5.80 -24.97
CA ASN A 371 12.68 6.21 -25.48
C ASN A 371 13.22 7.43 -24.71
N PRO A 372 13.78 7.21 -23.51
CA PRO A 372 14.19 8.30 -22.61
C PRO A 372 15.24 9.23 -23.22
N ALA A 373 16.13 8.68 -24.07
CA ALA A 373 17.21 9.43 -24.69
C ALA A 373 16.76 10.38 -25.81
N THR A 374 15.53 10.26 -26.31
CA THR A 374 14.99 11.12 -27.37
C THR A 374 13.96 12.12 -26.84
N TYR A 375 13.25 11.75 -25.79
CA TYR A 375 12.18 12.55 -25.20
C TYR A 375 12.57 12.85 -23.76
N GLU A 376 13.44 13.83 -23.57
CA GLU A 376 13.82 14.31 -22.24
C GLU A 376 12.61 14.95 -21.55
N ILE A 377 12.50 14.72 -20.25
CA ILE A 377 11.48 15.30 -19.37
C ILE A 377 12.15 16.16 -18.31
N GLY A 378 11.38 17.11 -17.78
CA GLY A 378 11.73 17.87 -16.60
C GLY A 378 12.27 19.28 -16.82
N CYS A 379 12.20 20.08 -15.76
CA CYS A 379 12.27 21.54 -15.83
C CYS A 379 13.67 22.15 -15.82
N CYS A 380 14.71 21.33 -15.85
CA CYS A 380 16.02 21.55 -16.48
C CYS A 380 16.91 20.32 -16.19
N GLY A 381 17.66 19.85 -17.19
CA GLY A 381 18.71 18.84 -17.03
C GLY A 381 20.05 19.35 -16.53
#